data_AF-A0A2N5GUQ9-F1
#
_entry.id   AF-A0A2N5GUQ9-F1
#
_cell.length_a   1.000
_cell.length_b   1.000
_cell.length_c   1.000
_cell.angle_alpha   90.00
_cell.angle_beta   90.00
_cell.angle_gamma   90.00
#
_symmetry.space_group_name_H-M   'P 1'
#
loop_
_entity.id
_entity.type
_entity.pdbx_description
1 polymer ?
#
loop_
_entity_poly.entity_id
_entity_poly.type
_entity_poly.pdbx_seq_one_letter_code
_entity_poly.pdbx_strand_id
1 'polypeptide(L)'
;MEYAIHSVNDIKVSASDPSITRGPYFICPICRAPVHLRRGRGKVPHFAHNYKQAKVDCELYFSIDAAEFYQKNNSEREAPYRSLGLYLRVLDENKPSMSWSLEISIPEPDVSIGTIRLPFALGGQRTIPISTIKSGGQRVRIPPGPGPFYLVCDNVPEGRWKNRINLPIPGLSTKDLNVFRYSPFSGRRLNDNSPFYWGRSYVLLWTISSKPKSIPSQEIIQNVPLRGYTSWDGIFIQLPIIHNKQVEKWLTGITGRSILHPPAELELITPMAENRLSDGSYVIQDGGEVNIGIIGEPGARKWNKISCYNSNTGVTKTSQREGSVPALIQLQLNPGRNDIWLDNDIEGNKSIIVDPNVSYTTNIPGISLFAMDNKTLQEFEVLLTNEEAAKLIKKAYEGTVTFTKVNIPSYLNIKIKWKDSKNEEQELNRLAQDEHNSAFEFEEKMLNVLNSLDKQKQSYFSIDAGVFGNLKFEPELNLNMYKRPDKGLNLGQKWRDRANHILNLSRALKNEEYTFIHKKVELSLFCERDQKLLTKIISQGTWPLILAPHCWTLLKEAEQIISLYSNRYGVNYK
;
A
#
# COMPACT_ATOMS: atom_id res chain seq x y z
N MET A 1 16.09 28.14 22.42
CA MET A 1 15.41 28.29 23.74
C MET A 1 14.82 29.70 23.86
N GLU A 2 13.65 29.86 24.49
CA GLU A 2 12.92 31.15 24.51
C GLU A 2 13.41 32.12 25.59
N TYR A 3 14.14 31.66 26.59
CA TYR A 3 14.68 32.50 27.67
C TYR A 3 16.11 32.09 28.04
N ALA A 4 16.87 33.02 28.61
CA ALA A 4 18.21 32.80 29.17
C ALA A 4 18.36 33.58 30.49
N ILE A 5 19.47 33.39 31.19
CA ILE A 5 19.84 34.20 32.35
C ILE A 5 20.88 35.22 31.90
N HIS A 6 20.69 36.49 32.22
CA HIS A 6 21.67 37.53 31.92
C HIS A 6 22.82 37.47 32.95
N SER A 7 24.04 37.24 32.49
CA SER A 7 25.19 36.84 33.34
C SER A 7 25.65 37.90 34.33
N VAL A 8 25.34 39.18 34.09
CA VAL A 8 25.76 40.30 34.96
C VAL A 8 24.82 40.50 36.15
N ASN A 9 23.52 40.32 35.96
CA ASN A 9 22.49 40.64 36.96
C ASN A 9 21.69 39.41 37.41
N ASP A 10 21.98 38.23 36.84
CA ASP A 10 21.32 36.94 37.10
C ASP A 10 19.80 36.97 36.86
N ILE A 11 19.30 37.89 36.02
CA ILE A 11 17.88 38.02 35.71
C ILE A 11 17.53 37.13 34.51
N LYS A 12 16.41 36.41 34.61
CA LYS A 12 15.83 35.65 33.50
C LYS A 12 15.23 36.61 32.46
N VAL A 13 15.71 36.52 31.23
CA VAL A 13 15.31 37.38 30.10
C VAL A 13 14.69 36.57 28.98
N SER A 14 13.65 37.11 28.35
CA SER A 14 12.97 36.49 27.20
C SER A 14 13.65 36.91 25.89
N ALA A 15 13.78 35.98 24.94
CA ALA A 15 14.36 36.26 23.62
C ALA A 15 13.48 37.22 22.79
N SER A 16 12.19 37.28 23.09
CA SER A 16 11.21 38.16 22.45
C SER A 16 11.19 39.57 23.02
N ASP A 17 11.91 39.83 24.13
CA ASP A 17 11.96 41.15 24.75
C ASP A 17 12.77 42.12 23.85
N PRO A 18 12.14 43.22 23.37
CA PRO A 18 12.80 44.17 22.49
C PRO A 18 13.94 44.95 23.17
N SER A 19 13.90 45.10 24.50
CA SER A 19 14.94 45.80 25.28
C SER A 19 16.27 45.04 25.35
N ILE A 20 16.23 43.73 25.08
CA ILE A 20 17.40 42.87 25.09
C ILE A 20 18.18 43.02 23.78
N THR A 21 19.43 43.51 23.91
CA THR A 21 20.37 43.64 22.80
C THR A 21 21.19 42.36 22.62
N ARG A 22 21.66 42.10 21.38
CA ARG A 22 22.62 41.02 21.14
C ARG A 22 23.91 41.30 21.92
N GLY A 23 24.41 40.32 22.67
CA GLY A 23 25.63 40.44 23.45
C GLY A 23 26.07 39.10 24.04
N PRO A 24 27.28 39.02 24.62
CA PRO A 24 27.84 37.80 25.20
C PRO A 24 27.31 37.50 26.62
N TYR A 25 26.38 38.31 27.14
CA TYR A 25 25.98 38.30 28.55
C TYR A 25 24.85 37.33 28.87
N PHE A 26 24.71 36.22 28.16
CA PHE A 26 23.63 35.27 28.44
C PHE A 26 24.19 33.89 28.73
N ILE A 27 23.62 33.22 29.73
CA ILE A 27 23.94 31.85 30.09
C ILE A 27 22.69 30.97 30.09
N CYS A 28 22.89 29.70 29.78
CA CYS A 28 21.84 28.70 29.79
C CYS A 28 21.32 28.48 31.21
N PRO A 29 19.99 28.49 31.44
CA PRO A 29 19.42 28.29 32.76
C PRO A 29 19.68 26.88 33.31
N ILE A 30 19.99 25.92 32.44
CA ILE A 30 20.19 24.51 32.79
C ILE A 30 21.67 24.21 33.00
N CYS A 31 22.46 24.30 31.93
CA CYS A 31 23.87 23.88 31.97
C CYS A 31 24.83 25.00 32.35
N ARG A 32 24.33 26.24 32.52
CA ARG A 32 25.09 27.48 32.79
C ARG A 32 26.12 27.84 31.72
N ALA A 33 26.11 27.17 30.56
CA ALA A 33 27.00 27.49 29.44
C ALA A 33 26.60 28.81 28.77
N PRO A 34 27.55 29.56 28.18
CA PRO A 34 27.25 30.78 27.44
C PRO A 34 26.32 30.53 26.24
N VAL A 35 25.35 31.41 26.06
CA VAL A 35 24.39 31.42 24.96
C VAL A 35 24.37 32.81 24.31
N HIS A 36 23.94 32.90 23.06
CA HIS A 36 23.76 34.17 22.35
C HIS A 36 22.34 34.30 21.79
N LEU A 37 21.82 35.53 21.77
CA LEU A 37 20.51 35.85 21.20
C LEU A 37 20.56 35.82 19.66
N ARG A 38 19.70 35.01 19.05
CA ARG A 38 19.43 34.98 17.60
C ARG A 38 18.08 35.65 17.33
N ARG A 39 18.09 36.75 16.58
CA ARG A 39 16.90 37.54 16.19
C ARG A 39 17.12 38.15 14.82
N GLY A 40 16.14 38.19 13.91
CA GLY A 40 16.29 38.82 12.58
C GLY A 40 15.02 38.77 11.74
N ARG A 41 14.98 39.49 10.60
CA ARG A 41 13.86 39.43 9.65
C ARG A 41 13.70 37.97 9.17
N GLY A 42 12.59 37.33 9.54
CA GLY A 42 12.30 35.94 9.18
C GLY A 42 12.76 34.85 10.16
N LYS A 43 13.25 35.19 11.36
CA LYS A 43 13.57 34.19 12.40
C LYS A 43 12.87 34.52 13.72
N VAL A 44 12.18 33.54 14.30
CA VAL A 44 11.63 33.64 15.66
C VAL A 44 12.79 33.87 16.64
N PRO A 45 12.76 34.91 17.48
CA PRO A 45 13.82 35.19 18.44
C PRO A 45 14.05 34.02 19.40
N HIS A 46 15.30 33.60 19.59
CA HIS A 46 15.67 32.55 20.54
C HIS A 46 17.13 32.69 20.99
N PHE A 47 17.45 32.19 22.18
CA PHE A 47 18.84 31.97 22.59
C PHE A 47 19.35 30.63 22.04
N ALA A 48 20.64 30.60 21.70
CA ALA A 48 21.34 29.41 21.24
C ALA A 48 22.69 29.29 21.96
N HIS A 49 23.09 28.07 22.29
CA HIS A 49 24.41 27.81 22.86
C HIS A 49 25.52 28.28 21.92
N ASN A 50 26.60 28.80 22.52
CA ASN A 50 27.82 29.02 21.77
C ASN A 50 28.41 27.67 21.33
N TYR A 51 29.08 27.69 20.17
CA TYR A 51 29.63 26.48 19.56
C TYR A 51 30.52 25.71 20.55
N LYS A 52 30.21 24.42 20.76
CA LYS A 52 30.92 23.50 21.68
C LYS A 52 30.98 23.92 23.15
N GLN A 53 30.14 24.85 23.61
CA GLN A 53 30.17 25.30 25.01
C GLN A 53 29.10 24.66 25.89
N ALA A 54 28.06 24.06 25.31
CA ALA A 54 27.05 23.37 26.09
C ALA A 54 27.60 22.06 26.70
N LYS A 55 27.10 21.72 27.88
CA LYS A 55 27.31 20.38 28.45
C LYS A 55 26.54 19.34 27.63
N VAL A 56 27.10 18.12 27.53
CA VAL A 56 26.56 17.01 26.72
C VAL A 56 25.16 16.57 27.17
N ASP A 57 24.82 16.81 28.44
CA ASP A 57 23.55 16.48 29.08
C ASP A 57 22.53 17.63 29.06
N CYS A 58 22.83 18.76 28.41
CA CYS A 58 21.91 19.89 28.39
C CYS A 58 20.74 19.65 27.43
N GLU A 59 19.53 19.47 27.97
CA GLU A 59 18.29 19.26 27.20
C GLU A 59 17.94 20.40 26.23
N LEU A 60 18.48 21.61 26.44
CA LEU A 60 18.31 22.77 25.55
C LEU A 60 19.40 22.91 24.49
N TYR A 61 20.36 21.97 24.44
CA TYR A 61 21.44 21.98 23.45
C TYR A 61 21.09 21.15 22.22
N PHE A 62 20.82 21.86 21.11
CA PHE A 62 20.76 21.27 19.78
C PHE A 62 22.12 21.47 19.10
N SER A 63 23.00 20.48 19.17
CA SER A 63 24.26 20.50 18.40
C SER A 63 23.95 20.26 16.93
N ILE A 64 24.18 21.27 16.09
CA ILE A 64 24.18 21.09 14.64
C ILE A 64 25.24 20.04 14.25
N ASP A 65 26.35 19.90 14.98
CA ASP A 65 27.35 18.86 14.69
C ASP A 65 26.84 17.43 14.99
N ALA A 66 25.93 17.24 15.95
CA ALA A 66 25.34 15.92 16.21
C ALA A 66 24.23 15.57 15.19
N ALA A 67 23.59 16.57 14.58
CA ALA A 67 22.65 16.36 13.49
C ALA A 67 23.36 16.27 12.13
N GLU A 68 24.39 17.08 11.87
CA GLU A 68 25.11 17.16 10.60
C GLU A 68 26.15 16.05 10.43
N PHE A 69 26.76 15.49 11.48
CA PHE A 69 27.59 14.28 11.31
C PHE A 69 26.75 13.06 10.90
N TYR A 70 25.44 13.06 11.21
CA TYR A 70 24.49 12.05 10.73
C TYR A 70 23.78 12.45 9.43
N GLN A 71 23.68 13.74 9.09
CA GLN A 71 22.90 14.20 7.92
C GLN A 71 23.73 14.67 6.72
N LYS A 72 25.01 15.04 6.87
CA LYS A 72 25.78 15.69 5.78
C LYS A 72 26.64 14.76 4.92
N ASN A 73 26.83 13.49 5.31
CA ASN A 73 27.47 12.48 4.46
C ASN A 73 26.49 11.45 3.85
N ASN A 74 25.18 11.53 4.15
CA ASN A 74 24.15 10.66 3.61
C ASN A 74 22.93 11.47 3.12
N SER A 75 23.15 12.53 2.32
CA SER A 75 22.05 13.22 1.64
C SER A 75 21.64 12.55 0.30
N GLU A 76 21.99 11.28 0.11
CA GLU A 76 21.09 10.38 -0.59
C GLU A 76 19.90 10.21 0.35
N ARG A 77 18.71 10.71 -0.02
CA ARG A 77 17.48 10.49 0.74
C ARG A 77 17.34 8.99 0.99
N GLU A 78 17.78 8.53 2.16
CA GLU A 78 17.67 7.13 2.55
C GLU A 78 16.20 6.78 2.43
N ALA A 79 15.89 5.78 1.61
CA ALA A 79 14.60 5.12 1.69
C ALA A 79 14.33 4.80 3.18
N PRO A 80 13.09 4.87 3.67
CA PRO A 80 12.79 4.62 5.08
C PRO A 80 13.08 3.15 5.43
N TYR A 81 14.35 2.82 5.61
CA TYR A 81 14.81 1.51 6.01
C TYR A 81 14.28 1.29 7.42
N ARG A 82 13.72 0.09 7.64
CA ARG A 82 13.30 -0.32 8.98
C ARG A 82 14.51 -0.18 9.90
N SER A 83 14.33 0.40 11.08
CA SER A 83 15.43 0.49 12.05
C SER A 83 15.49 -0.78 12.89
N LEU A 84 16.67 -1.06 13.44
CA LEU A 84 16.80 -1.99 14.55
C LEU A 84 15.92 -1.50 15.71
N GLY A 85 15.17 -2.40 16.34
CA GLY A 85 14.23 -2.01 17.39
C GLY A 85 13.47 -3.17 18.02
N LEU A 86 12.85 -2.87 19.16
CA LEU A 86 12.01 -3.79 19.92
C LEU A 86 10.56 -3.72 19.44
N TYR A 87 9.99 -4.90 19.20
CA TYR A 87 8.62 -5.09 18.75
C TYR A 87 7.89 -6.06 19.67
N LEU A 88 6.56 -6.00 19.66
CA LEU A 88 5.69 -6.89 20.40
C LEU A 88 4.64 -7.46 19.47
N ARG A 89 4.53 -8.78 19.46
CA ARG A 89 3.48 -9.50 18.75
C ARG A 89 2.45 -10.03 19.74
N VAL A 90 1.19 -9.72 19.51
CA VAL A 90 0.05 -10.34 20.19
C VAL A 90 -0.28 -11.66 19.48
N LEU A 91 -0.59 -12.68 20.25
CA LEU A 91 -0.90 -14.04 19.83
C LEU A 91 -2.27 -14.40 20.40
N ASP A 92 -3.06 -15.16 19.64
CA ASP A 92 -4.40 -15.62 20.05
C ASP A 92 -5.36 -14.48 20.44
N GLU A 93 -5.59 -13.52 19.54
CA GLU A 93 -6.44 -12.34 19.78
C GLU A 93 -7.88 -12.67 20.24
N ASN A 94 -8.38 -13.88 19.93
CA ASN A 94 -9.72 -14.31 20.30
C ASN A 94 -9.85 -14.83 21.75
N LYS A 95 -8.76 -14.87 22.52
CA LYS A 95 -8.78 -15.36 23.91
C LYS A 95 -9.06 -14.23 24.89
N PRO A 96 -9.70 -14.52 26.03
CA PRO A 96 -9.97 -13.51 27.08
C PRO A 96 -8.69 -12.92 27.67
N SER A 97 -7.59 -13.67 27.62
CA SER A 97 -6.24 -13.18 27.91
C SER A 97 -5.34 -13.46 26.70
N MET A 98 -4.91 -12.41 26.00
CA MET A 98 -4.12 -12.57 24.78
C MET A 98 -2.68 -12.95 25.15
N SER A 99 -2.12 -13.93 24.44
CA SER A 99 -0.70 -14.26 24.60
C SER A 99 0.14 -13.22 23.84
N TRP A 100 1.42 -13.09 24.17
CA TRP A 100 2.29 -12.13 23.48
C TRP A 100 3.74 -12.60 23.50
N SER A 101 4.55 -12.02 22.62
CA SER A 101 5.99 -12.25 22.57
C SER A 101 6.73 -10.98 22.15
N LEU A 102 7.89 -10.72 22.74
CA LEU A 102 8.81 -9.70 22.22
C LEU A 102 9.62 -10.23 21.03
N GLU A 103 9.90 -9.32 20.12
CA GLU A 103 10.66 -9.59 18.91
C GLU A 103 11.67 -8.46 18.67
N ILE A 104 12.85 -8.83 18.16
CA ILE A 104 13.81 -7.87 17.62
C ILE A 104 13.68 -7.81 16.10
N SER A 105 13.64 -6.59 15.58
CA SER A 105 13.63 -6.28 14.15
C SER A 105 15.03 -6.13 13.60
N ILE A 106 15.54 -7.11 12.86
CA ILE A 106 16.79 -6.96 12.11
C ILE A 106 16.43 -6.36 10.74
N PRO A 107 17.00 -5.22 10.35
CA PRO A 107 16.69 -4.60 9.07
C PRO A 107 17.32 -5.35 7.90
N GLU A 108 16.79 -5.12 6.70
CA GLU A 108 17.34 -5.66 5.45
C GLU A 108 18.81 -5.21 5.25
N PRO A 109 19.72 -6.14 4.95
CA PRO A 109 21.14 -5.83 4.78
C PRO A 109 21.44 -5.20 3.42
N ASP A 110 22.41 -4.29 3.41
CA ASP A 110 23.06 -3.77 2.19
C ASP A 110 24.30 -4.60 1.78
N VAL A 111 24.54 -5.71 2.49
CA VAL A 111 25.64 -6.66 2.30
C VAL A 111 25.10 -8.09 2.26
N SER A 112 25.81 -9.01 1.60
CA SER A 112 25.38 -10.41 1.46
C SER A 112 26.20 -11.40 2.29
N ILE A 113 27.30 -10.95 2.93
CA ILE A 113 28.29 -11.80 3.60
C ILE A 113 28.30 -11.51 5.11
N GLY A 114 28.48 -12.57 5.90
CA GLY A 114 28.65 -12.53 7.36
C GLY A 114 27.49 -13.19 8.11
N THR A 115 27.61 -13.23 9.43
CA THR A 115 26.60 -13.81 10.33
C THR A 115 26.31 -12.89 11.50
N ILE A 116 25.05 -12.86 11.93
CA ILE A 116 24.63 -12.20 13.18
C ILE A 116 24.33 -13.28 14.22
N ARG A 117 24.82 -13.10 15.44
CA ARG A 117 24.46 -13.90 16.61
C ARG A 117 23.62 -13.09 17.59
N LEU A 118 22.54 -13.72 18.07
CA LEU A 118 21.63 -13.22 19.08
C LEU A 118 21.72 -14.14 20.32
N PRO A 119 22.60 -13.81 21.30
CA PRO A 119 22.81 -14.68 22.47
C PRO A 119 21.59 -14.79 23.39
N PHE A 120 20.63 -13.87 23.24
CA PHE A 120 19.42 -13.75 24.05
C PHE A 120 18.16 -14.20 23.29
N ALA A 121 18.27 -14.90 22.15
CA ALA A 121 17.06 -15.33 21.44
C ALA A 121 16.24 -16.33 22.28
N LEU A 122 14.93 -16.36 22.03
CA LEU A 122 14.04 -17.30 22.72
C LEU A 122 14.44 -18.74 22.34
N GLY A 123 14.78 -19.56 23.33
CA GLY A 123 15.33 -20.90 23.13
C GLY A 123 16.87 -20.98 23.11
N GLY A 124 17.57 -19.87 23.41
CA GLY A 124 19.03 -19.82 23.51
C GLY A 124 19.67 -19.00 22.38
N GLN A 125 20.98 -19.14 22.18
CA GLN A 125 21.70 -18.41 21.14
C GLN A 125 21.19 -18.78 19.74
N ARG A 126 20.90 -17.77 18.92
CA ARG A 126 20.54 -17.96 17.51
C ARG A 126 21.58 -17.30 16.60
N THR A 127 22.01 -18.02 15.57
CA THR A 127 22.90 -17.50 14.52
C THR A 127 22.12 -17.37 13.22
N ILE A 128 22.25 -16.23 12.53
CA ILE A 128 21.53 -15.91 11.29
C ILE A 128 22.55 -15.50 10.23
N PRO A 129 22.70 -16.26 9.14
CA PRO A 129 23.49 -15.83 7.98
C PRO A 129 22.82 -14.63 7.32
N ILE A 130 23.60 -13.59 6.99
CA ILE A 130 23.08 -12.35 6.41
C ILE A 130 22.35 -12.59 5.09
N SER A 131 22.87 -13.50 4.27
CA SER A 131 22.26 -13.92 3.00
C SER A 131 20.84 -14.48 3.13
N THR A 132 20.41 -14.88 4.33
CA THR A 132 19.05 -15.39 4.58
C THR A 132 18.04 -14.29 4.96
N ILE A 133 18.52 -13.07 5.25
CA ILE A 133 17.66 -11.93 5.60
C ILE A 133 17.06 -11.36 4.31
N LYS A 134 15.78 -11.62 4.10
CA LYS A 134 15.05 -11.20 2.89
C LYS A 134 14.71 -9.71 2.91
N SER A 135 14.21 -9.25 1.77
CA SER A 135 13.63 -7.92 1.68
C SER A 135 12.55 -7.68 2.74
N GLY A 136 12.64 -6.55 3.43
CA GLY A 136 11.80 -6.23 4.59
C GLY A 136 12.35 -6.66 5.96
N GLY A 137 13.49 -7.35 6.00
CA GLY A 137 14.23 -7.71 7.21
C GLY A 137 13.77 -9.02 7.87
N GLN A 138 14.31 -9.30 9.06
CA GLN A 138 14.04 -10.52 9.83
C GLN A 138 13.52 -10.17 11.23
N ARG A 139 12.61 -11.00 11.77
CA ARG A 139 12.13 -10.91 13.15
C ARG A 139 12.65 -12.10 13.96
N VAL A 140 13.10 -11.84 15.19
CA VAL A 140 13.60 -12.87 16.11
C VAL A 140 12.93 -12.70 17.46
N ARG A 141 12.26 -13.74 17.96
CA ARG A 141 11.65 -13.74 19.29
C ARG A 141 12.71 -13.74 20.37
N ILE A 142 12.46 -13.00 21.43
CA ILE A 142 13.34 -12.86 22.59
C ILE A 142 12.52 -12.96 23.88
N PRO A 143 13.12 -13.39 25.01
CA PRO A 143 12.45 -13.31 26.31
C PRO A 143 12.32 -11.84 26.75
N PRO A 144 11.25 -11.49 27.49
CA PRO A 144 11.12 -10.15 28.06
C PRO A 144 12.16 -9.91 29.14
N GLY A 145 12.85 -8.77 29.06
CA GLY A 145 13.90 -8.42 30.01
C GLY A 145 14.33 -6.96 29.90
N PRO A 146 15.02 -6.44 30.93
CA PRO A 146 15.38 -5.02 31.00
C PRO A 146 16.69 -4.65 30.34
N GLY A 147 17.53 -5.64 30.02
CA GLY A 147 18.88 -5.40 29.51
C GLY A 147 18.87 -4.80 28.10
N PRO A 148 19.85 -3.93 27.77
CA PRO A 148 20.11 -3.62 26.38
C PRO A 148 20.55 -4.90 25.65
N PHE A 149 19.93 -5.16 24.51
CA PHE A 149 20.25 -6.32 23.69
C PHE A 149 21.28 -5.92 22.63
N TYR A 150 22.37 -6.70 22.54
CA TYR A 150 23.47 -6.47 21.60
C TYR A 150 23.56 -7.61 20.59
N LEU A 151 23.48 -7.25 19.30
CA LEU A 151 23.78 -8.19 18.24
C LEU A 151 25.30 -8.36 18.14
N VAL A 152 25.76 -9.59 17.96
CA VAL A 152 27.18 -9.88 17.69
C VAL A 152 27.33 -10.16 16.21
N CYS A 153 28.18 -9.39 15.53
CA CYS A 153 28.40 -9.51 14.09
C CYS A 153 29.73 -10.20 13.82
N ASP A 154 29.72 -11.32 13.10
CA ASP A 154 30.94 -12.04 12.68
C ASP A 154 31.10 -11.96 11.16
N ASN A 155 32.29 -11.57 10.69
CA ASN A 155 32.63 -11.43 9.27
C ASN A 155 31.67 -10.53 8.47
N VAL A 156 31.04 -9.56 9.14
CA VAL A 156 30.21 -8.52 8.51
C VAL A 156 31.11 -7.34 8.14
N PRO A 157 31.18 -6.94 6.85
CA PRO A 157 31.95 -5.77 6.43
C PRO A 157 31.54 -4.50 7.20
N GLU A 158 32.51 -3.62 7.48
CA GLU A 158 32.20 -2.29 8.00
C GLU A 158 31.38 -1.50 6.97
N GLY A 159 30.34 -0.82 7.44
CA GLY A 159 29.41 -0.14 6.54
C GLY A 159 28.19 0.42 7.25
N ARG A 160 27.31 1.07 6.47
CA ARG A 160 26.10 1.74 6.96
C ARG A 160 25.20 0.75 7.71
N TRP A 161 24.90 -0.42 7.16
CA TRP A 161 24.06 -1.40 7.84
C TRP A 161 24.67 -1.94 9.14
N LYS A 162 25.97 -2.32 9.14
CA LYS A 162 26.65 -2.79 10.36
C LYS A 162 26.59 -1.75 11.47
N ASN A 163 26.86 -0.49 11.16
CA ASN A 163 26.77 0.62 12.12
C ASN A 163 25.36 0.76 12.71
N ARG A 164 24.30 0.58 11.90
CA ARG A 164 22.91 0.61 12.37
C ARG A 164 22.60 -0.54 13.32
N ILE A 165 23.08 -1.75 13.05
CA ILE A 165 22.75 -2.93 13.85
C ILE A 165 23.65 -3.13 15.07
N ASN A 166 24.80 -2.44 15.13
CA ASN A 166 25.69 -2.42 16.29
C ASN A 166 25.15 -1.58 17.45
N LEU A 167 24.10 -0.77 17.24
CA LEU A 167 23.50 0.02 18.29
C LEU A 167 22.78 -0.86 19.32
N PRO A 168 22.89 -0.57 20.62
CA PRO A 168 22.16 -1.30 21.65
C PRO A 168 20.65 -1.13 21.44
N ILE A 169 19.91 -2.23 21.62
CA ILE A 169 18.45 -2.21 21.57
C ILE A 169 17.95 -2.10 23.02
N PRO A 170 17.29 -1.01 23.41
CA PRO A 170 16.79 -0.88 24.77
C PRO A 170 15.81 -2.00 25.12
N GLY A 171 16.08 -2.72 26.22
CA GLY A 171 15.15 -3.66 26.83
C GLY A 171 13.98 -2.96 27.51
N LEU A 172 13.08 -3.72 28.13
CA LEU A 172 11.90 -3.17 28.80
C LEU A 172 12.28 -2.37 30.05
N SER A 173 11.73 -1.16 30.24
CA SER A 173 11.87 -0.43 31.51
C SER A 173 11.17 -1.19 32.62
N THR A 174 11.84 -1.36 33.77
CA THR A 174 11.25 -1.94 34.98
C THR A 174 10.54 -0.91 35.85
N LYS A 175 10.79 0.38 35.60
CA LYS A 175 10.22 1.49 36.36
C LYS A 175 9.02 2.10 35.65
N ASP A 176 9.12 2.24 34.33
CA ASP A 176 8.15 2.94 33.50
C ASP A 176 7.31 1.97 32.67
N LEU A 177 6.14 2.43 32.22
CA LEU A 177 5.33 1.66 31.30
C LEU A 177 6.01 1.59 29.93
N ASN A 178 6.08 0.37 29.39
CA ASN A 178 6.56 0.12 28.05
C ASN A 178 5.39 0.17 27.08
N VAL A 179 5.43 1.11 26.13
CA VAL A 179 4.34 1.34 25.20
C VAL A 179 4.71 0.82 23.82
N PHE A 180 3.86 -0.04 23.26
CA PHE A 180 3.98 -0.56 21.90
C PHE A 180 2.76 -0.12 21.10
N ARG A 181 2.98 0.35 19.87
CA ARG A 181 1.88 0.53 18.91
C ARG A 181 1.39 -0.86 18.52
N TYR A 182 0.10 -1.13 18.64
CA TYR A 182 -0.44 -2.44 18.22
C TYR A 182 -0.36 -2.62 16.70
N SER A 183 -0.06 -3.85 16.27
CA SER A 183 -0.14 -4.31 14.89
C SER A 183 -0.35 -5.82 14.87
N PRO A 184 -1.22 -6.37 14.00
CA PRO A 184 -1.40 -7.81 13.85
C PRO A 184 -0.11 -8.57 13.53
N PHE A 185 0.85 -7.88 12.90
CA PHE A 185 2.10 -8.44 12.41
C PHE A 185 3.32 -8.07 13.26
N SER A 186 3.12 -7.67 14.52
CA SER A 186 4.13 -7.16 15.45
C SER A 186 4.24 -5.63 15.44
N GLY A 187 4.05 -5.07 16.62
CA GLY A 187 3.94 -3.65 16.91
C GLY A 187 5.23 -3.05 17.45
N ARG A 188 5.66 -1.90 16.92
CA ARG A 188 6.92 -1.26 17.35
C ARG A 188 6.76 -0.59 18.72
N ARG A 189 7.79 -0.68 19.57
CA ARG A 189 7.89 0.16 20.78
C ARG A 189 7.93 1.65 20.43
N LEU A 190 7.17 2.46 21.16
CA LEU A 190 7.22 3.91 21.04
C LEU A 190 8.40 4.48 21.83
N ASN A 191 9.06 5.50 21.28
CA ASN A 191 10.06 6.28 22.00
C ASN A 191 9.39 7.04 23.14
N ASP A 192 10.11 7.38 24.21
CA ASP A 192 9.54 7.95 25.44
C ASP A 192 8.71 9.22 25.22
N ASN A 193 9.13 10.07 24.29
CA ASN A 193 8.45 11.33 23.97
C ASN A 193 7.38 11.21 22.86
N SER A 194 7.17 10.02 22.30
CA SER A 194 6.16 9.84 21.26
C SER A 194 4.74 9.91 21.82
N PRO A 195 3.84 10.70 21.21
CA PRO A 195 2.45 10.80 21.67
C PRO A 195 1.68 9.52 21.37
N PHE A 196 0.57 9.35 22.10
CA PHE A 196 -0.51 8.48 21.67
C PHE A 196 -1.36 9.16 20.61
N TYR A 197 -2.14 8.38 19.89
CA TYR A 197 -3.08 8.88 18.91
C TYR A 197 -4.47 8.29 19.15
N TRP A 198 -5.49 9.15 19.18
CA TRP A 198 -6.90 8.74 19.25
C TRP A 198 -7.24 7.75 18.14
N GLY A 199 -8.15 6.81 18.42
CA GLY A 199 -8.56 5.74 17.51
C GLY A 199 -7.53 4.64 17.25
N ARG A 200 -6.29 4.76 17.75
CA ARG A 200 -5.27 3.70 17.64
C ARG A 200 -5.29 2.73 18.81
N SER A 201 -4.78 1.54 18.54
CA SER A 201 -4.56 0.51 19.55
C SER A 201 -3.10 0.43 19.99
N TYR A 202 -2.90 0.09 21.27
CA TYR A 202 -1.61 0.03 21.93
C TYR A 202 -1.53 -1.17 22.84
N VAL A 203 -0.31 -1.63 23.08
CA VAL A 203 0.00 -2.60 24.11
C VAL A 203 0.88 -1.93 25.15
N LEU A 204 0.43 -1.98 26.40
CA LEU A 204 1.17 -1.47 27.55
C LEU A 204 1.71 -2.64 28.35
N LEU A 205 3.02 -2.67 28.61
CA LEU A 205 3.67 -3.65 29.49
C LEU A 205 4.29 -2.98 30.71
N TRP A 206 4.21 -3.67 31.84
CA TRP A 206 4.80 -3.24 33.12
C TRP A 206 5.24 -4.45 33.94
N THR A 207 6.07 -4.20 34.94
CA THR A 207 6.40 -5.23 35.94
C THR A 207 5.26 -5.34 36.96
N ILE A 208 5.08 -6.50 37.58
CA ILE A 208 4.04 -6.71 38.60
C ILE A 208 4.09 -5.63 39.71
N SER A 209 5.29 -5.16 40.09
CA SER A 209 5.49 -4.10 41.09
C SER A 209 5.16 -2.69 40.58
N SER A 210 5.19 -2.46 39.27
CA SER A 210 4.88 -1.16 38.63
C SER A 210 3.48 -1.15 37.99
N LYS A 211 2.58 -2.03 38.42
CA LYS A 211 1.23 -2.14 37.90
C LYS A 211 0.44 -0.84 38.10
N PRO A 212 -0.26 -0.32 37.06
CA PRO A 212 -1.15 0.82 37.22
C PRO A 212 -2.22 0.57 38.29
N LYS A 213 -2.44 1.55 39.18
CA LYS A 213 -3.40 1.43 40.31
C LYS A 213 -4.82 1.12 39.86
N SER A 214 -5.24 1.70 38.74
CA SER A 214 -6.56 1.52 38.16
C SER A 214 -6.47 1.59 36.65
N ILE A 215 -7.25 0.75 35.97
CA ILE A 215 -7.46 0.77 34.52
C ILE A 215 -8.92 1.20 34.31
N PRO A 216 -9.23 2.18 33.44
CA PRO A 216 -10.61 2.57 33.18
C PRO A 216 -11.45 1.38 32.72
N SER A 217 -12.76 1.41 33.01
CA SER A 217 -13.68 0.33 32.64
C SER A 217 -13.72 0.12 31.12
N GLN A 218 -14.14 -1.07 30.69
CA GLN A 218 -14.27 -1.41 29.27
C GLN A 218 -15.28 -0.52 28.52
N GLU A 219 -16.22 0.11 29.24
CA GLU A 219 -17.17 1.10 28.70
C GLU A 219 -16.49 2.39 28.24
N ILE A 220 -15.34 2.75 28.86
CA ILE A 220 -14.61 3.98 28.59
C ILE A 220 -13.49 3.73 27.58
N ILE A 221 -12.78 2.61 27.73
CA ILE A 221 -11.66 2.21 26.88
C ILE A 221 -11.73 0.72 26.64
N GLN A 222 -11.81 0.30 25.38
CA GLN A 222 -11.74 -1.13 25.07
C GLN A 222 -10.37 -1.64 25.50
N ASN A 223 -10.36 -2.63 26.39
CA ASN A 223 -9.14 -3.15 26.96
C ASN A 223 -9.23 -4.66 27.20
N VAL A 224 -8.13 -5.36 26.93
CA VAL A 224 -8.01 -6.82 27.08
C VAL A 224 -6.71 -7.13 27.81
N PRO A 225 -6.75 -7.82 28.97
CA PRO A 225 -5.53 -8.16 29.68
C PRO A 225 -4.66 -9.11 28.86
N LEU A 226 -3.36 -8.91 28.93
CA LEU A 226 -2.40 -9.84 28.37
C LEU A 226 -2.12 -10.97 29.36
N ARG A 227 -1.82 -12.16 28.84
CA ARG A 227 -1.32 -13.26 29.66
C ARG A 227 0.04 -12.85 30.25
N GLY A 228 0.14 -12.86 31.58
CA GLY A 228 1.40 -12.57 32.27
C GLY A 228 2.53 -13.50 31.82
N TYR A 229 3.74 -12.96 31.72
CA TYR A 229 4.95 -13.70 31.38
C TYR A 229 6.03 -13.37 32.40
N THR A 230 6.44 -14.38 33.19
CA THR A 230 7.39 -14.24 34.30
C THR A 230 6.98 -13.13 35.29
N SER A 231 7.68 -11.99 35.28
CA SER A 231 7.43 -10.82 36.13
C SER A 231 6.75 -9.65 35.38
N TRP A 232 6.33 -9.89 34.14
CA TRP A 232 5.71 -8.91 33.27
C TRP A 232 4.22 -9.18 33.09
N ASP A 233 3.45 -8.11 33.27
CA ASP A 233 2.03 -8.05 32.93
C ASP A 233 1.82 -6.98 31.86
N GLY A 234 0.61 -6.96 31.31
CA GLY A 234 0.25 -5.92 30.38
C GLY A 234 -1.21 -5.93 29.98
N ILE A 235 -1.53 -4.98 29.13
CA ILE A 235 -2.87 -4.80 28.61
C ILE A 235 -2.81 -4.31 27.17
N PHE A 236 -3.69 -4.87 26.34
CA PHE A 236 -4.05 -4.28 25.07
C PHE A 236 -5.13 -3.23 25.32
N ILE A 237 -4.96 -2.04 24.76
CA ILE A 237 -5.97 -0.97 24.79
C ILE A 237 -6.25 -0.47 23.39
N GLN A 238 -7.50 -0.11 23.12
CA GLN A 238 -7.90 0.63 21.93
C GLN A 238 -8.47 1.97 22.38
N LEU A 239 -7.78 3.06 21.99
CA LEU A 239 -8.23 4.40 22.34
C LEU A 239 -9.51 4.72 21.56
N PRO A 240 -10.47 5.44 22.18
CA PRO A 240 -11.66 5.87 21.47
C PRO A 240 -11.29 6.80 20.31
N ILE A 241 -12.13 6.78 19.28
CA ILE A 241 -11.97 7.66 18.10
C ILE A 241 -12.20 9.12 18.50
N ILE A 242 -13.16 9.36 19.39
CA ILE A 242 -13.50 10.68 19.91
C ILE A 242 -12.71 10.95 21.18
N HIS A 243 -12.23 12.18 21.33
CA HIS A 243 -11.53 12.64 22.53
C HIS A 243 -12.31 12.31 23.80
N ASN A 244 -11.63 11.69 24.77
CA ASN A 244 -12.19 11.38 26.07
C ASN A 244 -11.25 11.90 27.17
N LYS A 245 -11.72 12.91 27.92
CA LYS A 245 -10.95 13.58 28.98
C LYS A 245 -10.49 12.64 30.10
N GLN A 246 -11.27 11.60 30.42
CA GLN A 246 -10.90 10.63 31.45
C GLN A 246 -9.78 9.71 30.97
N VAL A 247 -9.85 9.23 29.72
CA VAL A 247 -8.79 8.44 29.10
C VAL A 247 -7.50 9.25 28.99
N GLU A 248 -7.58 10.51 28.55
CA GLU A 248 -6.44 11.41 28.46
C GLU A 248 -5.76 11.61 29.82
N LYS A 249 -6.54 12.01 30.84
CA LYS A 249 -6.01 12.21 32.20
C LYS A 249 -5.35 10.95 32.75
N TRP A 250 -5.96 9.78 32.52
CA TRP A 250 -5.40 8.51 32.96
C TRP A 250 -4.09 8.18 32.23
N LEU A 251 -4.09 8.18 30.91
CA LEU A 251 -2.94 7.73 30.11
C LEU A 251 -1.77 8.70 30.23
N THR A 252 -2.02 10.01 30.18
CA THR A 252 -0.99 11.04 30.44
C THR A 252 -0.49 10.97 31.87
N GLY A 253 -1.38 10.67 32.84
CA GLY A 253 -0.98 10.51 34.24
C GLY A 253 -0.04 9.32 34.50
N ILE A 254 -0.22 8.19 33.80
CA ILE A 254 0.63 7.00 33.98
C ILE A 254 1.85 6.96 33.05
N THR A 255 1.81 7.63 31.90
CA THR A 255 2.91 7.58 30.90
C THR A 255 3.67 8.88 30.72
N GLY A 256 3.14 10.01 31.17
CA GLY A 256 3.68 11.35 30.88
C GLY A 256 3.54 11.79 29.42
N ARG A 257 2.87 11.01 28.56
CA ARG A 257 2.74 11.28 27.12
C ARG A 257 1.47 12.06 26.80
N SER A 258 1.53 12.93 25.82
CA SER A 258 0.35 13.57 25.23
C SER A 258 -0.42 12.58 24.34
N ILE A 259 -1.71 12.87 24.13
CA ILE A 259 -2.54 12.17 23.16
C ILE A 259 -2.97 13.17 22.08
N LEU A 260 -2.69 12.85 20.83
CA LEU A 260 -3.03 13.70 19.68
C LEU A 260 -4.08 13.00 18.80
N HIS A 261 -4.68 13.73 17.88
CA HIS A 261 -5.38 13.09 16.77
C HIS A 261 -4.35 12.67 15.70
N PRO A 262 -4.48 11.47 15.08
CA PRO A 262 -3.66 11.09 13.93
C PRO A 262 -3.65 12.21 12.88
N PRO A 263 -2.53 12.45 12.20
CA PRO A 263 -2.52 13.37 11.08
C PRO A 263 -3.41 12.83 9.96
N ALA A 264 -4.09 13.74 9.26
CA ALA A 264 -4.65 13.43 7.95
C ALA A 264 -3.52 13.44 6.92
N GLU A 265 -3.56 12.50 6.00
CA GLU A 265 -2.56 12.30 4.95
C GLU A 265 -3.18 12.59 3.59
N LEU A 266 -2.40 13.20 2.71
CA LEU A 266 -2.77 13.37 1.30
C LEU A 266 -2.32 12.14 0.52
N GLU A 267 -3.10 11.70 -0.45
CA GLU A 267 -2.71 10.65 -1.39
C GLU A 267 -3.22 10.98 -2.78
N LEU A 268 -2.38 10.82 -3.81
CA LEU A 268 -2.79 11.03 -5.20
C LEU A 268 -3.65 9.85 -5.66
N ILE A 269 -4.90 10.12 -6.02
CA ILE A 269 -5.85 9.10 -6.48
C ILE A 269 -5.92 9.05 -8.00
N THR A 270 -6.07 10.21 -8.65
CA THR A 270 -5.99 10.33 -10.11
C THR A 270 -5.33 11.64 -10.53
N PRO A 271 -4.62 11.68 -11.68
CA PRO A 271 -4.26 10.53 -12.51
C PRO A 271 -3.27 9.62 -11.75
N MET A 272 -3.07 8.41 -12.26
CA MET A 272 -1.98 7.56 -11.77
C MET A 272 -0.65 8.27 -12.03
N ALA A 273 0.26 8.23 -11.07
CA ALA A 273 1.57 8.81 -11.27
C ALA A 273 2.35 8.03 -12.33
N GLU A 274 2.84 8.73 -13.35
CA GLU A 274 3.70 8.19 -14.40
C GLU A 274 5.03 7.72 -13.83
N ASN A 275 5.55 8.49 -12.87
CA ASN A 275 6.79 8.19 -12.19
C ASN A 275 6.75 8.70 -10.75
N ARG A 276 7.58 8.11 -9.90
CA ARG A 276 7.89 8.61 -8.57
C ARG A 276 9.39 8.87 -8.47
N LEU A 277 9.76 10.13 -8.28
CA LEU A 277 11.16 10.51 -8.13
C LEU A 277 11.75 9.91 -6.85
N SER A 278 13.08 9.80 -6.76
CA SER A 278 13.81 9.36 -5.55
C SER A 278 13.49 10.21 -4.32
N ASP A 279 13.03 11.42 -4.59
CA ASP A 279 12.66 12.44 -3.64
C ASP A 279 11.22 12.24 -3.10
N GLY A 280 10.45 11.31 -3.68
CA GLY A 280 9.08 10.96 -3.30
C GLY A 280 8.00 11.68 -4.10
N SER A 281 8.36 12.70 -4.91
CA SER A 281 7.41 13.45 -5.74
C SER A 281 6.80 12.56 -6.82
N TYR A 282 5.51 12.77 -7.09
CA TYR A 282 4.82 12.14 -8.20
C TYR A 282 4.97 12.97 -9.46
N VAL A 283 5.19 12.34 -10.61
CA VAL A 283 5.20 13.00 -11.92
C VAL A 283 3.93 12.58 -12.66
N ILE A 284 3.19 13.54 -13.20
CA ILE A 284 1.97 13.30 -13.98
C ILE A 284 2.01 14.09 -15.29
N GLN A 285 1.41 13.53 -16.33
CA GLN A 285 1.27 14.17 -17.63
C GLN A 285 0.01 15.03 -17.73
N ASP A 286 -1.06 14.60 -17.05
CA ASP A 286 -2.41 15.17 -17.19
C ASP A 286 -2.45 16.67 -16.89
N GLY A 287 -3.36 17.37 -17.57
CA GLY A 287 -3.48 18.83 -17.74
C GLY A 287 -3.76 19.65 -16.48
N GLY A 288 -3.21 19.21 -15.34
CA GLY A 288 -3.24 19.86 -14.04
C GLY A 288 -4.41 19.41 -13.17
N GLU A 289 -5.43 18.75 -13.70
CA GLU A 289 -6.55 18.30 -12.89
C GLU A 289 -6.20 17.01 -12.14
N VAL A 290 -6.19 17.07 -10.81
CA VAL A 290 -5.86 15.91 -9.96
C VAL A 290 -6.93 15.69 -8.91
N ASN A 291 -7.25 14.44 -8.63
CA ASN A 291 -8.03 14.06 -7.45
C ASN A 291 -7.07 13.59 -6.36
N ILE A 292 -7.07 14.33 -5.26
CA ILE A 292 -6.31 14.01 -4.05
C ILE A 292 -7.28 13.47 -3.01
N GLY A 293 -6.98 12.27 -2.52
CA GLY A 293 -7.62 11.70 -1.36
C GLY A 293 -7.00 12.30 -0.11
N ILE A 294 -7.84 12.80 0.79
CA ILE A 294 -7.43 13.08 2.16
C ILE A 294 -7.86 11.86 2.97
N ILE A 295 -6.88 11.04 3.29
CA ILE A 295 -7.04 9.79 4.03
C ILE A 295 -6.44 9.95 5.43
N GLY A 296 -6.60 8.94 6.26
CA GLY A 296 -6.06 8.95 7.60
C GLY A 296 -6.60 7.79 8.41
N GLU A 297 -5.92 7.53 9.51
CA GLU A 297 -6.32 6.47 10.42
C GLU A 297 -7.61 6.84 11.19
N PRO A 298 -8.35 5.87 11.75
CA PRO A 298 -9.50 6.17 12.60
C PRO A 298 -9.15 7.22 13.67
N GLY A 299 -9.99 8.25 13.79
CA GLY A 299 -9.77 9.35 14.72
C GLY A 299 -8.86 10.47 14.19
N ALA A 300 -8.41 10.39 12.94
CA ALA A 300 -7.62 11.44 12.30
C ALA A 300 -8.23 12.83 12.49
N ARG A 301 -7.36 13.82 12.66
CA ARG A 301 -7.79 15.22 12.86
C ARG A 301 -8.63 15.65 11.66
N LYS A 302 -9.69 16.41 11.92
CA LYS A 302 -10.32 17.20 10.87
C LYS A 302 -9.26 18.12 10.25
N TRP A 303 -9.40 18.37 8.96
CA TRP A 303 -8.59 19.34 8.25
C TRP A 303 -9.48 20.55 7.95
N ASN A 304 -8.90 21.75 7.99
CA ASN A 304 -9.61 23.02 7.83
C ASN A 304 -9.16 23.79 6.59
N LYS A 305 -7.98 23.46 6.08
CA LYS A 305 -7.34 24.17 5.00
C LYS A 305 -6.51 23.19 4.16
N ILE A 306 -6.57 23.36 2.85
CA ILE A 306 -5.63 22.75 1.91
C ILE A 306 -4.93 23.86 1.15
N SER A 307 -3.61 23.75 1.06
CA SER A 307 -2.77 24.72 0.37
C SER A 307 -1.96 24.02 -0.71
N CYS A 308 -1.81 24.70 -1.84
CA CYS A 308 -1.03 24.24 -2.99
C CYS A 308 -0.09 25.37 -3.40
N TYR A 309 1.22 25.14 -3.29
CA TYR A 309 2.26 26.06 -3.75
C TYR A 309 2.84 25.55 -5.06
N ASN A 310 2.87 26.40 -6.08
CA ASN A 310 3.55 26.09 -7.33
C ASN A 310 4.89 26.84 -7.38
N SER A 311 5.98 26.09 -7.41
CA SER A 311 7.35 26.62 -7.38
C SER A 311 7.73 27.48 -8.59
N ASN A 312 7.17 27.19 -9.76
CA ASN A 312 7.45 27.95 -10.99
C ASN A 312 6.81 29.33 -10.99
N THR A 313 5.59 29.43 -10.47
CA THR A 313 4.83 30.68 -10.41
C THR A 313 5.04 31.46 -9.11
N GLY A 314 5.53 30.80 -8.06
CA GLY A 314 5.63 31.37 -6.71
C GLY A 314 4.28 31.62 -6.04
N VAL A 315 3.18 31.10 -6.61
CA VAL A 315 1.82 31.34 -6.13
C VAL A 315 1.39 30.22 -5.20
N THR A 316 0.84 30.59 -4.05
CA THR A 316 0.14 29.67 -3.13
C THR A 316 -1.37 29.85 -3.29
N LYS A 317 -2.07 28.81 -3.75
CA LYS A 317 -3.53 28.73 -3.71
C LYS A 317 -3.94 28.05 -2.40
N THR A 318 -4.85 28.67 -1.67
CA THR A 318 -5.40 28.11 -0.43
C THR A 318 -6.91 27.98 -0.55
N SER A 319 -7.44 26.84 -0.15
CA SER A 319 -8.89 26.61 -0.01
C SER A 319 -9.19 26.28 1.45
N GLN A 320 -10.03 27.11 2.08
CA GLN A 320 -10.53 26.89 3.42
C GLN A 320 -11.75 25.97 3.32
N ARG A 321 -11.66 24.77 3.88
CA ARG A 321 -12.75 23.78 3.92
C ARG A 321 -12.59 22.96 5.19
N GLU A 322 -13.64 22.88 5.98
CA GLU A 322 -13.69 21.91 7.08
C GLU A 322 -14.11 20.56 6.50
N GLY A 323 -13.25 19.55 6.62
CA GLY A 323 -13.53 18.21 6.14
C GLY A 323 -13.18 17.14 7.17
N SER A 324 -13.99 16.08 7.18
CA SER A 324 -13.68 14.82 7.83
C SER A 324 -12.85 13.93 6.91
N VAL A 325 -12.11 13.00 7.51
CA VAL A 325 -11.43 11.92 6.80
C VAL A 325 -12.36 10.69 6.73
N PRO A 326 -12.49 9.99 5.59
CA PRO A 326 -11.86 10.29 4.30
C PRO A 326 -12.58 11.40 3.52
N ALA A 327 -11.85 12.12 2.68
CA ALA A 327 -12.40 13.07 1.71
C ALA A 327 -11.69 12.95 0.36
N LEU A 328 -12.36 13.35 -0.71
CA LEU A 328 -11.78 13.46 -2.05
C LEU A 328 -11.87 14.91 -2.51
N ILE A 329 -10.76 15.47 -2.99
CA ILE A 329 -10.68 16.85 -3.48
C ILE A 329 -10.08 16.85 -4.87
N GLN A 330 -10.78 17.52 -5.78
CA GLN A 330 -10.26 17.85 -7.10
C GLN A 330 -9.52 19.19 -7.04
N LEU A 331 -8.29 19.23 -7.57
CA LEU A 331 -7.44 20.41 -7.63
C LEU A 331 -6.96 20.63 -9.07
N GLN A 332 -6.92 21.90 -9.48
CA GLN A 332 -6.28 22.31 -10.73
C GLN A 332 -4.87 22.84 -10.43
N LEU A 333 -3.87 22.01 -10.75
CA LEU A 333 -2.45 22.29 -10.67
C LEU A 333 -1.94 23.03 -11.91
N ASN A 334 -0.89 23.83 -11.73
CA ASN A 334 -0.19 24.46 -12.85
C ASN A 334 1.00 23.58 -13.28
N PRO A 335 1.50 23.70 -14.51
CA PRO A 335 2.74 23.03 -14.94
C PRO A 335 3.92 23.28 -13.96
N GLY A 336 4.77 22.27 -13.81
CA GLY A 336 5.90 22.25 -12.88
C GLY A 336 5.58 21.59 -11.54
N ARG A 337 6.45 21.83 -10.54
CA ARG A 337 6.32 21.25 -9.20
C ARG A 337 5.30 22.03 -8.36
N ASN A 338 4.29 21.30 -7.87
CA ASN A 338 3.25 21.73 -6.98
C ASN A 338 3.38 20.98 -5.65
N ASP A 339 3.53 21.68 -4.54
CA ASP A 339 3.59 21.12 -3.20
C ASP A 339 2.24 21.36 -2.51
N ILE A 340 1.58 20.27 -2.11
CA ILE A 340 0.23 20.29 -1.54
C ILE A 340 0.31 19.86 -0.08
N TRP A 341 -0.29 20.62 0.84
CA TRP A 341 -0.34 20.25 2.26
C TRP A 341 -1.66 20.63 2.93
N LEU A 342 -1.92 19.98 4.06
CA LEU A 342 -3.09 20.23 4.91
C LEU A 342 -2.71 21.17 6.06
N ASP A 343 -3.61 22.10 6.36
CA ASP A 343 -3.49 23.10 7.42
C ASP A 343 -2.13 23.82 7.37
N ASN A 344 -1.32 23.66 8.42
CA ASN A 344 0.03 24.23 8.53
C ASN A 344 1.12 23.14 8.47
N ASP A 345 0.77 21.93 8.03
CA ASP A 345 1.65 20.76 8.03
C ASP A 345 2.46 20.67 6.73
N ILE A 346 3.38 21.62 6.56
CA ILE A 346 4.21 21.72 5.35
C ILE A 346 5.14 20.50 5.20
N GLU A 347 5.52 19.85 6.30
CA GLU A 347 6.39 18.68 6.29
C GLU A 347 5.68 17.42 5.78
N GLY A 348 4.37 17.30 6.03
CA GLY A 348 3.51 16.24 5.48
C GLY A 348 3.03 16.49 4.05
N ASN A 349 3.71 17.37 3.29
CA ASN A 349 3.26 17.72 1.95
C ASN A 349 3.36 16.55 0.95
N LYS A 350 2.60 16.67 -0.13
CA LYS A 350 2.75 15.85 -1.32
C LYS A 350 3.20 16.72 -2.48
N SER A 351 4.37 16.40 -3.02
CA SER A 351 4.90 17.04 -4.21
C SER A 351 4.41 16.33 -5.46
N ILE A 352 3.79 17.09 -6.36
CA ILE A 352 3.29 16.62 -7.66
C ILE A 352 3.88 17.51 -8.75
N ILE A 353 4.58 16.91 -9.70
CA ILE A 353 5.17 17.57 -10.85
C ILE A 353 4.26 17.31 -12.05
N VAL A 354 3.66 18.38 -12.56
CA VAL A 354 2.87 18.35 -13.79
C VAL A 354 3.81 18.67 -14.94
N ASP A 355 4.17 17.67 -15.74
CA ASP A 355 5.04 17.86 -16.89
C ASP A 355 4.27 17.55 -18.18
N PRO A 356 3.82 18.58 -18.94
CA PRO A 356 3.04 18.38 -20.15
C PRO A 356 3.86 17.75 -21.28
N ASN A 357 5.19 17.77 -21.20
CA ASN A 357 6.07 17.22 -22.22
C ASN A 357 6.47 15.77 -21.94
N VAL A 358 6.15 15.27 -20.75
CA VAL A 358 6.39 13.88 -20.39
C VAL A 358 5.34 13.02 -21.08
N SER A 359 5.65 12.57 -22.29
CA SER A 359 5.01 11.41 -22.91
C SER A 359 5.77 10.18 -22.46
N TYR A 360 5.54 9.70 -21.23
CA TYR A 360 5.87 8.31 -20.97
C TYR A 360 4.78 7.49 -21.65
N THR A 361 5.19 6.59 -22.55
CA THR A 361 4.40 5.38 -22.72
C THR A 361 4.40 4.76 -21.33
N THR A 362 3.27 4.84 -20.62
CA THR A 362 3.09 4.09 -19.37
C THR A 362 3.52 2.68 -19.70
N ASN A 363 4.70 2.28 -19.22
CA ASN A 363 5.23 0.96 -19.44
C ASN A 363 4.48 0.11 -18.41
N ILE A 364 3.17 -0.04 -18.63
CA ILE A 364 2.30 -0.84 -17.78
C ILE A 364 2.95 -2.20 -17.81
N PRO A 365 3.50 -2.66 -16.68
CA PRO A 365 4.25 -3.89 -16.70
C PRO A 365 3.28 -4.99 -17.09
N GLY A 366 3.52 -5.57 -18.26
CA GLY A 366 2.56 -6.43 -18.94
C GLY A 366 3.29 -7.26 -19.98
N ILE A 367 2.59 -8.25 -20.52
CA ILE A 367 3.16 -9.10 -21.55
C ILE A 367 3.19 -8.31 -22.85
N SER A 368 4.39 -8.05 -23.35
CA SER A 368 4.60 -7.31 -24.60
C SER A 368 4.89 -8.30 -25.71
N LEU A 369 4.13 -8.23 -26.80
CA LEU A 369 4.28 -9.05 -27.98
C LEU A 369 4.90 -8.19 -29.09
N PHE A 370 6.05 -8.61 -29.60
CA PHE A 370 6.72 -7.95 -30.72
C PHE A 370 6.54 -8.81 -31.96
N ALA A 371 6.07 -8.20 -33.05
CA ALA A 371 5.89 -8.89 -34.31
C ALA A 371 6.27 -8.00 -35.50
N MET A 372 6.82 -8.64 -36.53
CA MET A 372 7.18 -8.03 -37.79
C MET A 372 6.14 -8.40 -38.85
N ASP A 373 5.59 -7.41 -39.55
CA ASP A 373 4.72 -7.65 -40.69
C ASP A 373 5.54 -8.17 -41.88
N ASN A 374 5.16 -9.33 -42.40
CA ASN A 374 5.95 -10.07 -43.38
C ASN A 374 6.03 -9.35 -44.74
N LYS A 375 5.14 -8.40 -45.03
CA LYS A 375 5.15 -7.64 -46.29
C LYS A 375 5.91 -6.32 -46.17
N THR A 376 5.67 -5.60 -45.09
CA THR A 376 6.21 -4.24 -44.88
C THR A 376 7.52 -4.24 -44.12
N LEU A 377 7.86 -5.35 -43.45
CA LEU A 377 8.99 -5.48 -42.51
C LEU A 377 8.93 -4.49 -41.34
N GLN A 378 7.79 -3.85 -41.11
CA GLN A 378 7.59 -2.97 -39.97
C GLN A 378 7.37 -3.82 -38.71
N GLU A 379 8.09 -3.47 -37.64
CA GLU A 379 7.92 -4.08 -36.32
C GLU A 379 6.86 -3.32 -35.50
N PHE A 380 6.03 -4.07 -34.79
CA PHE A 380 4.99 -3.56 -33.90
C PHE A 380 5.16 -4.18 -32.52
N GLU A 381 4.97 -3.37 -31.49
CA GLU A 381 4.88 -3.80 -30.11
C GLU A 381 3.44 -3.63 -29.64
N VAL A 382 2.85 -4.69 -29.07
CA VAL A 382 1.50 -4.66 -28.54
C VAL A 382 1.45 -5.33 -27.18
N LEU A 383 0.85 -4.65 -26.19
CA LEU A 383 0.55 -5.24 -24.90
C LEU A 383 -0.60 -6.24 -25.01
N LEU A 384 -0.49 -7.40 -24.34
CA LEU A 384 -1.52 -8.44 -24.35
C LEU A 384 -2.90 -7.94 -23.87
N THR A 385 -2.93 -6.89 -23.05
CA THR A 385 -4.16 -6.24 -22.57
C THR A 385 -4.87 -5.40 -23.62
N ASN A 386 -4.19 -5.00 -24.70
CA ASN A 386 -4.74 -4.17 -25.76
C ASN A 386 -5.57 -5.03 -26.74
N GLU A 387 -6.69 -4.50 -27.24
CA GLU A 387 -7.51 -5.14 -28.28
C GLU A 387 -6.71 -5.42 -29.57
N GLU A 388 -5.65 -4.64 -29.82
CA GLU A 388 -4.73 -4.87 -30.93
C GLU A 388 -4.00 -6.22 -30.83
N ALA A 389 -3.82 -6.78 -29.63
CA ALA A 389 -3.17 -8.08 -29.47
C ALA A 389 -3.99 -9.19 -30.14
N ALA A 390 -5.33 -9.14 -30.04
CA ALA A 390 -6.21 -10.07 -30.72
C ALA A 390 -6.10 -9.96 -32.25
N LYS A 391 -5.98 -8.72 -32.78
CA LYS A 391 -5.77 -8.47 -34.21
C LYS A 391 -4.40 -9.00 -34.65
N LEU A 392 -3.36 -8.84 -33.83
CA LEU A 392 -2.01 -9.31 -34.12
C LEU A 392 -1.94 -10.84 -34.14
N ILE A 393 -2.58 -11.52 -33.19
CA ILE A 393 -2.70 -12.99 -33.18
C ILE A 393 -3.45 -13.48 -34.41
N LYS A 394 -4.55 -12.81 -34.80
CA LYS A 394 -5.27 -13.13 -36.04
C LYS A 394 -4.36 -13.02 -37.28
N LYS A 395 -3.60 -11.93 -37.39
CA LYS A 395 -2.62 -11.74 -38.47
C LYS A 395 -1.56 -12.86 -38.50
N ALA A 396 -1.15 -13.37 -37.34
CA ALA A 396 -0.20 -14.48 -37.23
C ALA A 396 -0.80 -15.80 -37.74
N TYR A 397 -2.05 -16.09 -37.40
CA TYR A 397 -2.81 -17.21 -37.97
C TYR A 397 -2.95 -17.14 -39.50
N GLU A 398 -3.07 -15.93 -40.03
CA GLU A 398 -3.11 -15.67 -41.47
C GLU A 398 -1.72 -15.78 -42.14
N GLY A 399 -0.65 -15.90 -41.35
CA GLY A 399 0.75 -15.93 -41.84
C GLY A 399 1.25 -14.57 -42.32
N THR A 400 0.61 -13.47 -41.90
CA THR A 400 0.94 -12.11 -42.35
C THR A 400 1.93 -11.39 -41.43
N VAL A 401 2.10 -11.86 -40.20
CA VAL A 401 3.10 -11.36 -39.25
C VAL A 401 3.89 -12.53 -38.66
N THR A 402 5.11 -12.26 -38.23
CA THR A 402 5.97 -13.19 -37.49
C THR A 402 6.37 -12.54 -36.17
N PHE A 403 6.17 -13.22 -35.04
CA PHE A 403 6.61 -12.72 -33.75
C PHE A 403 8.15 -12.78 -33.65
N THR A 404 8.76 -11.67 -33.25
CA THR A 404 10.22 -11.53 -33.11
C THR A 404 10.66 -11.70 -31.66
N LYS A 405 9.81 -11.30 -30.71
CA LYS A 405 10.11 -11.32 -29.28
C LYS A 405 8.82 -11.35 -28.45
N VAL A 406 8.91 -11.95 -27.26
CA VAL A 406 7.92 -11.80 -26.20
C VAL A 406 8.65 -11.34 -24.94
N ASN A 407 8.09 -10.38 -24.22
CA ASN A 407 8.61 -9.93 -22.93
C ASN A 407 7.59 -10.21 -21.84
N ILE A 408 7.96 -11.01 -20.84
CA ILE A 408 7.07 -11.42 -19.74
C ILE A 408 7.70 -11.01 -18.40
N PRO A 409 7.06 -10.11 -17.64
CA PRO A 409 7.52 -9.76 -16.31
C PRO A 409 7.73 -10.98 -15.41
N SER A 410 8.85 -10.99 -14.68
CA SER A 410 9.36 -12.20 -14.00
C SER A 410 8.43 -12.80 -12.94
N TYR A 411 7.54 -11.98 -12.40
CA TYR A 411 6.61 -12.31 -11.33
C TYR A 411 5.22 -12.76 -11.83
N LEU A 412 5.04 -13.00 -13.13
CA LEU A 412 3.74 -13.37 -13.69
C LEU A 412 3.55 -14.88 -13.84
N ASN A 413 2.40 -15.33 -13.37
CA ASN A 413 1.87 -16.63 -13.77
C ASN A 413 1.20 -16.47 -15.14
N ILE A 414 1.61 -17.27 -16.11
CA ILE A 414 1.02 -17.27 -17.46
C ILE A 414 0.75 -18.70 -17.88
N LYS A 415 -0.40 -18.88 -18.53
CA LYS A 415 -0.89 -20.15 -19.05
C LYS A 415 -1.24 -20.01 -20.52
N ILE A 416 -0.64 -20.83 -21.37
CA ILE A 416 -0.89 -20.87 -22.80
C ILE A 416 -1.47 -22.23 -23.13
N LYS A 417 -2.55 -22.24 -23.90
CA LYS A 417 -3.17 -23.46 -24.42
C LYS A 417 -3.34 -23.34 -25.91
N TRP A 418 -3.01 -24.39 -26.64
CA TRP A 418 -3.25 -24.45 -28.09
C TRP A 418 -3.56 -25.88 -28.49
N LYS A 419 -4.07 -26.07 -29.71
CA LYS A 419 -4.19 -27.41 -30.30
C LYS A 419 -3.16 -27.61 -31.39
N ASP A 420 -2.42 -28.70 -31.32
CA ASP A 420 -1.43 -29.03 -32.33
C ASP A 420 -2.07 -29.50 -33.65
N SER A 421 -1.24 -29.92 -34.62
CA SER A 421 -1.69 -30.44 -35.92
C SER A 421 -2.51 -31.73 -35.82
N LYS A 422 -2.48 -32.43 -34.69
CA LYS A 422 -3.29 -33.62 -34.41
C LYS A 422 -4.58 -33.27 -33.66
N ASN A 423 -4.85 -31.98 -33.44
CA ASN A 423 -5.97 -31.47 -32.65
C ASN A 423 -5.91 -31.89 -31.16
N GLU A 424 -4.73 -32.27 -30.66
CA GLU A 424 -4.48 -32.54 -29.24
C GLU A 424 -4.20 -31.23 -28.50
N GLU A 425 -4.79 -31.07 -27.32
CA GLU A 425 -4.59 -29.87 -26.50
C GLU A 425 -3.21 -29.92 -25.84
N GLN A 426 -2.40 -28.91 -26.14
CA GLN A 426 -1.10 -28.68 -25.54
C GLN A 426 -1.18 -27.50 -24.58
N GLU A 427 -0.36 -27.54 -23.53
CA GLU A 427 -0.37 -26.55 -22.47
C GLU A 427 1.06 -26.17 -22.08
N LEU A 428 1.31 -24.86 -21.94
CA LEU A 428 2.57 -24.31 -21.45
C LEU A 428 2.27 -23.37 -20.28
N ASN A 429 2.89 -23.60 -19.13
CA ASN A 429 2.67 -22.81 -17.92
C ASN A 429 4.00 -22.27 -17.38
N ARG A 430 3.95 -21.07 -16.82
CA ARG A 430 5.03 -20.48 -16.01
C ARG A 430 4.48 -20.05 -14.67
N LEU A 431 5.24 -20.32 -13.61
CA LEU A 431 4.94 -19.85 -12.27
C LEU A 431 5.89 -18.70 -11.90
N ALA A 432 5.40 -17.73 -11.14
CA ALA A 432 6.12 -16.53 -10.73
C ALA A 432 7.38 -16.78 -9.88
N GLN A 433 7.62 -18.02 -9.45
CA GLN A 433 8.75 -18.43 -8.61
C GLN A 433 9.86 -19.14 -9.41
N ASP A 434 9.70 -19.31 -10.72
CA ASP A 434 10.66 -20.00 -11.56
C ASP A 434 11.96 -19.17 -11.70
N GLU A 435 13.12 -19.83 -11.73
CA GLU A 435 14.44 -19.19 -11.82
C GLU A 435 14.60 -18.36 -13.11
N HIS A 436 15.54 -17.41 -13.12
CA HIS A 436 15.77 -16.53 -14.27
C HIS A 436 16.05 -17.28 -15.59
N ASN A 437 16.74 -18.42 -15.55
CA ASN A 437 17.02 -19.23 -16.74
C ASN A 437 15.74 -19.87 -17.31
N SER A 438 14.82 -20.31 -16.46
CA SER A 438 13.51 -20.83 -16.90
C SER A 438 12.60 -19.74 -17.49
N ALA A 439 12.81 -18.47 -17.15
CA ALA A 439 12.06 -17.36 -17.75
C ALA A 439 12.35 -17.21 -19.24
N PHE A 440 13.62 -17.23 -19.63
CA PHE A 440 14.05 -17.09 -21.02
C PHE A 440 13.62 -18.30 -21.86
N GLU A 441 13.77 -19.51 -21.31
CA GLU A 441 13.33 -20.74 -21.97
C GLU A 441 11.80 -20.73 -22.22
N PHE A 442 11.03 -20.19 -21.27
CA PHE A 442 9.58 -20.05 -21.44
C PHE A 442 9.24 -19.03 -22.54
N GLU A 443 9.90 -17.88 -22.57
CA GLU A 443 9.70 -16.85 -23.60
C GLU A 443 10.00 -17.40 -25.01
N GLU A 444 11.09 -18.17 -25.14
CA GLU A 444 11.44 -18.84 -26.40
C GLU A 444 10.40 -19.89 -26.81
N LYS A 445 9.93 -20.72 -25.87
CA LYS A 445 8.85 -21.70 -26.13
C LYS A 445 7.55 -21.00 -26.54
N MET A 446 7.18 -19.92 -25.87
CA MET A 446 6.00 -19.12 -26.22
C MET A 446 6.13 -18.52 -27.61
N LEU A 447 7.30 -17.96 -27.95
CA LEU A 447 7.58 -17.41 -29.27
C LEU A 447 7.44 -18.48 -30.37
N ASN A 448 7.96 -19.68 -30.12
CA ASN A 448 7.83 -20.82 -31.03
C ASN A 448 6.37 -21.25 -31.24
N VAL A 449 5.56 -21.27 -30.17
CA VAL A 449 4.12 -21.55 -30.28
C VAL A 449 3.44 -20.49 -31.13
N LEU A 450 3.67 -19.20 -30.85
CA LEU A 450 3.08 -18.08 -31.59
C LEU A 450 3.44 -18.10 -33.09
N ASN A 451 4.69 -18.43 -33.41
CA ASN A 451 5.17 -18.54 -34.79
C ASN A 451 4.75 -19.84 -35.50
N SER A 452 4.04 -20.75 -34.81
CA SER A 452 3.49 -21.97 -35.40
C SER A 452 2.00 -21.90 -35.71
N LEU A 453 1.33 -20.78 -35.37
CA LEU A 453 -0.11 -20.62 -35.49
C LEU A 453 -0.61 -20.67 -36.94
N ASP A 454 0.19 -20.18 -37.89
CA ASP A 454 -0.11 -20.20 -39.32
C ASP A 454 -0.22 -21.63 -39.89
N LYS A 455 0.51 -22.59 -39.30
CA LYS A 455 0.44 -24.02 -39.63
C LYS A 455 -0.75 -24.71 -38.97
N GLN A 456 -1.39 -24.06 -37.99
CA GLN A 456 -2.47 -24.59 -37.16
C GLN A 456 -3.81 -23.87 -37.40
N LYS A 457 -4.13 -23.54 -38.66
CA LYS A 457 -5.28 -22.68 -39.04
C LYS A 457 -6.66 -23.10 -38.51
N GLN A 458 -6.82 -24.31 -38.00
CA GLN A 458 -8.09 -24.85 -37.47
C GLN A 458 -8.09 -25.01 -35.93
N SER A 459 -7.02 -24.61 -35.26
CA SER A 459 -6.80 -24.90 -33.84
C SER A 459 -7.17 -23.74 -32.93
N TYR A 460 -7.74 -24.07 -31.78
CA TYR A 460 -7.95 -23.15 -30.64
C TYR A 460 -6.59 -22.65 -30.11
N PHE A 461 -6.53 -21.37 -29.73
CA PHE A 461 -5.40 -20.79 -29.01
C PHE A 461 -5.89 -19.87 -27.88
N SER A 462 -5.23 -19.92 -26.73
CA SER A 462 -5.47 -18.96 -25.65
C SER A 462 -4.25 -18.69 -24.80
N ILE A 463 -4.16 -17.45 -24.32
CA ILE A 463 -3.23 -16.99 -23.31
C ILE A 463 -4.05 -16.46 -22.13
N ASP A 464 -3.76 -16.95 -20.92
CA ASP A 464 -4.31 -16.47 -19.66
C ASP A 464 -3.16 -15.97 -18.78
N ALA A 465 -3.13 -14.66 -18.55
CA ALA A 465 -2.17 -13.99 -17.68
C ALA A 465 -2.86 -13.21 -16.55
N GLY A 466 -4.08 -13.62 -16.18
CA GLY A 466 -4.86 -12.97 -15.11
C GLY A 466 -5.16 -11.51 -15.42
N VAL A 467 -4.73 -10.60 -14.53
CA VAL A 467 -4.96 -9.14 -14.67
C VAL A 467 -4.09 -8.49 -15.75
N PHE A 468 -3.09 -9.21 -16.27
CA PHE A 468 -2.13 -8.73 -17.28
C PHE A 468 -2.53 -9.08 -18.72
N GLY A 469 -3.78 -9.53 -18.90
CA GLY A 469 -4.37 -9.81 -20.21
C GLY A 469 -4.84 -11.24 -20.34
N ASN A 470 -5.93 -11.42 -21.08
CA ASN A 470 -6.45 -12.73 -21.46
C ASN A 470 -6.82 -12.67 -22.92
N LEU A 471 -6.30 -13.59 -23.72
CA LEU A 471 -6.57 -13.67 -25.14
C LEU A 471 -7.09 -15.06 -25.46
N LYS A 472 -8.22 -15.11 -26.17
CA LYS A 472 -8.76 -16.35 -26.74
C LYS A 472 -9.00 -16.13 -28.21
N PHE A 473 -8.44 -17.00 -29.01
CA PHE A 473 -8.63 -17.01 -30.45
C PHE A 473 -9.17 -18.37 -30.84
N GLU A 474 -10.43 -18.37 -31.29
CA GLU A 474 -11.04 -19.47 -31.98
C GLU A 474 -11.12 -19.02 -33.44
N PRO A 475 -10.39 -19.67 -34.37
CA PRO A 475 -10.57 -19.39 -35.78
C PRO A 475 -12.06 -19.54 -36.08
N GLU A 476 -12.63 -18.60 -36.83
CA GLU A 476 -13.95 -18.79 -37.39
C GLU A 476 -13.87 -20.02 -38.31
N LEU A 477 -14.09 -21.20 -37.74
CA LEU A 477 -14.41 -22.41 -38.46
C LEU A 477 -15.48 -21.96 -39.44
N ASN A 478 -15.24 -22.12 -40.74
CA ASN A 478 -16.20 -21.80 -41.79
C ASN A 478 -17.55 -22.46 -41.43
N LEU A 479 -18.39 -21.72 -40.70
CA LEU A 479 -19.67 -22.17 -40.14
C LEU A 479 -20.72 -22.33 -41.25
N ASN A 480 -20.34 -22.15 -42.51
CA ASN A 480 -21.11 -22.49 -43.69
C ASN A 480 -21.41 -24.00 -43.83
N MET A 481 -20.90 -24.85 -42.93
CA MET A 481 -21.29 -26.27 -42.84
C MET A 481 -22.28 -26.64 -41.72
N TYR A 482 -22.73 -25.69 -40.88
CA TYR A 482 -23.84 -25.98 -39.97
C TYR A 482 -25.17 -25.79 -40.69
N LYS A 483 -25.64 -26.89 -41.28
CA LYS A 483 -27.08 -27.18 -41.36
C LYS A 483 -27.72 -26.75 -40.04
N ARG A 484 -28.92 -26.13 -40.11
CA ARG A 484 -29.77 -25.71 -38.98
C ARG A 484 -29.46 -26.56 -37.74
N PRO A 485 -29.03 -25.97 -36.62
CA PRO A 485 -28.77 -26.75 -35.43
C PRO A 485 -30.11 -27.32 -34.95
N ASP A 486 -30.29 -28.63 -35.07
CA ASP A 486 -31.35 -29.39 -34.38
C ASP A 486 -31.29 -29.22 -32.83
N LYS A 487 -30.35 -28.42 -32.31
CA LYS A 487 -30.04 -28.26 -30.89
C LYS A 487 -30.24 -26.85 -30.31
N GLY A 488 -30.69 -25.86 -31.09
CA GLY A 488 -30.97 -24.49 -30.61
C GLY A 488 -29.74 -23.67 -30.18
N LEU A 489 -29.95 -22.39 -29.86
CA LEU A 489 -28.96 -21.42 -29.37
C LEU A 489 -28.45 -21.77 -27.95
N ASN A 490 -27.16 -21.55 -27.71
CA ASN A 490 -26.50 -21.89 -26.44
C ASN A 490 -25.90 -20.63 -25.81
N LEU A 491 -26.29 -20.32 -24.56
CA LEU A 491 -25.86 -19.14 -23.80
C LEU A 491 -24.49 -19.33 -23.10
N GLY A 492 -23.94 -20.54 -23.15
CA GLY A 492 -22.65 -20.87 -22.54
C GLY A 492 -22.73 -21.14 -21.03
N GLN A 493 -21.71 -21.83 -20.50
CA GLN A 493 -21.71 -22.28 -19.10
C GLN A 493 -21.65 -21.13 -18.10
N LYS A 494 -20.84 -20.09 -18.37
CA LYS A 494 -20.73 -18.90 -17.51
C LYS A 494 -22.05 -18.16 -17.32
N TRP A 495 -22.89 -18.09 -18.37
CA TRP A 495 -24.22 -17.50 -18.27
C TRP A 495 -25.10 -18.32 -17.33
N ARG A 496 -25.09 -19.66 -17.47
CA ARG A 496 -25.88 -20.58 -16.64
C ARG A 496 -25.50 -20.52 -15.16
N ASP A 497 -24.21 -20.40 -14.86
CA ASP A 497 -23.74 -20.34 -13.48
C ASP A 497 -24.23 -19.05 -12.81
N ARG A 498 -24.16 -17.91 -13.52
CA ARG A 498 -24.73 -16.63 -13.06
C ARG A 498 -26.25 -16.72 -12.90
N ALA A 499 -26.95 -17.31 -13.87
CA ALA A 499 -28.40 -17.51 -13.82
C ALA A 499 -28.84 -18.34 -12.60
N ASN A 500 -28.16 -19.46 -12.35
CA ASN A 500 -28.45 -20.30 -11.18
C ASN A 500 -28.12 -19.60 -9.86
N HIS A 501 -27.02 -18.85 -9.80
CA HIS A 501 -26.65 -18.09 -8.61
C HIS A 501 -27.72 -17.05 -8.26
N ILE A 502 -28.18 -16.26 -9.25
CA ILE A 502 -29.24 -15.27 -9.06
C ILE A 502 -30.56 -15.92 -8.64
N LEU A 503 -30.95 -17.04 -9.26
CA LEU A 503 -32.14 -17.82 -8.88
C LEU A 503 -32.06 -18.41 -7.46
N ASN A 504 -30.85 -18.72 -6.98
CA ASN A 504 -30.66 -19.23 -5.62
C ASN A 504 -30.71 -18.08 -4.60
N LEU A 505 -30.07 -16.94 -4.90
CA LEU A 505 -30.12 -15.75 -4.04
C LEU A 505 -31.53 -15.19 -3.91
N SER A 506 -32.33 -15.18 -4.98
CA SER A 506 -33.70 -14.68 -4.92
C SER A 506 -34.59 -15.47 -3.96
N ARG A 507 -34.31 -16.76 -3.74
CA ARG A 507 -35.03 -17.59 -2.76
C ARG A 507 -34.66 -17.28 -1.31
N ALA A 508 -33.46 -16.77 -1.07
CA ALA A 508 -32.96 -16.43 0.26
C ALA A 508 -33.47 -15.06 0.72
N LEU A 509 -33.72 -14.13 -0.21
CA LEU A 509 -34.13 -12.76 0.07
C LEU A 509 -35.67 -12.60 0.06
N LYS A 510 -36.38 -13.27 0.98
CA LYS A 510 -37.86 -13.27 1.04
C LYS A 510 -38.50 -11.99 1.61
N ASN A 511 -37.71 -11.10 2.22
CA ASN A 511 -38.21 -9.95 2.99
C ASN A 511 -37.79 -8.58 2.41
N GLU A 512 -37.33 -8.53 1.15
CA GLU A 512 -36.89 -7.28 0.53
C GLU A 512 -37.96 -6.65 -0.37
N GLU A 513 -37.76 -5.39 -0.76
CA GLU A 513 -38.57 -4.74 -1.79
C GLU A 513 -38.35 -5.42 -3.15
N TYR A 514 -39.44 -5.62 -3.89
CA TYR A 514 -39.44 -6.30 -5.18
C TYR A 514 -39.70 -5.32 -6.32
N THR A 515 -39.04 -5.53 -7.46
CA THR A 515 -39.34 -4.86 -8.72
C THR A 515 -39.81 -5.86 -9.78
N PHE A 516 -40.64 -5.39 -10.70
CA PHE A 516 -41.22 -6.21 -11.75
C PHE A 516 -40.36 -6.15 -13.02
N ILE A 517 -40.02 -7.31 -13.58
CA ILE A 517 -39.30 -7.39 -14.86
C ILE A 517 -40.19 -8.10 -15.88
N HIS A 518 -40.81 -7.33 -16.79
CA HIS A 518 -41.52 -7.88 -17.95
C HIS A 518 -40.57 -7.90 -19.16
N LYS A 519 -40.21 -9.09 -19.63
CA LYS A 519 -39.51 -9.25 -20.90
C LYS A 519 -40.03 -10.47 -21.64
N LYS A 520 -40.31 -10.30 -22.93
CA LYS A 520 -40.71 -11.39 -23.84
C LYS A 520 -39.44 -11.88 -24.53
N VAL A 521 -39.17 -13.18 -24.45
CA VAL A 521 -38.03 -13.82 -25.10
C VAL A 521 -38.56 -15.03 -25.86
N GLU A 522 -38.20 -15.20 -27.13
CA GLU A 522 -38.59 -16.36 -27.92
C GLU A 522 -37.77 -17.59 -27.50
N LEU A 523 -38.30 -18.31 -26.52
CA LEU A 523 -37.62 -19.41 -25.83
C LEU A 523 -37.30 -20.62 -26.72
N SER A 524 -38.08 -20.82 -27.79
CA SER A 524 -37.90 -21.93 -28.76
C SER A 524 -36.59 -21.85 -29.53
N LEU A 525 -35.94 -20.69 -29.57
CA LEU A 525 -34.67 -20.51 -30.25
C LEU A 525 -33.50 -21.11 -29.46
N PHE A 526 -33.65 -21.36 -28.16
CA PHE A 526 -32.56 -21.85 -27.31
C PHE A 526 -32.58 -23.36 -27.15
N CYS A 527 -31.42 -23.93 -26.82
CA CYS A 527 -31.32 -25.32 -26.42
C CYS A 527 -32.17 -25.59 -25.16
N GLU A 528 -32.67 -26.81 -25.01
CA GLU A 528 -33.61 -27.20 -23.95
C GLU A 528 -33.13 -26.80 -22.54
N ARG A 529 -31.82 -26.90 -22.30
CA ARG A 529 -31.20 -26.54 -21.01
C ARG A 529 -31.31 -25.05 -20.70
N ASP A 530 -31.03 -24.20 -21.68
CA ASP A 530 -31.06 -22.74 -21.52
C ASP A 530 -32.50 -22.23 -21.53
N GLN A 531 -33.36 -22.87 -22.33
CA GLN A 531 -34.81 -22.66 -22.30
C GLN A 531 -35.37 -22.86 -20.88
N LYS A 532 -35.03 -23.97 -20.21
CA LYS A 532 -35.46 -24.24 -18.83
C LYS A 532 -35.03 -23.16 -17.83
N LEU A 533 -33.84 -22.58 -17.98
CA LEU A 533 -33.33 -21.53 -17.10
C LEU A 533 -33.97 -20.18 -17.38
N LEU A 534 -34.07 -19.79 -18.66
CA LEU A 534 -34.76 -18.57 -19.07
C LEU A 534 -36.24 -18.59 -18.63
N THR A 535 -36.93 -19.73 -18.78
CA THR A 535 -38.29 -19.90 -18.29
C THR A 535 -38.38 -19.60 -16.80
N LYS A 536 -37.46 -20.14 -15.98
CA LYS A 536 -37.44 -19.89 -14.53
C LYS A 536 -37.20 -18.42 -14.19
N ILE A 537 -36.30 -17.76 -14.92
CA ILE A 537 -35.98 -16.35 -14.69
C ILE A 537 -37.19 -15.47 -15.06
N ILE A 538 -37.80 -15.72 -16.21
CA ILE A 538 -38.94 -14.94 -16.72
C ILE A 538 -40.19 -15.20 -15.87
N SER A 539 -40.45 -16.47 -15.52
CA SER A 539 -41.65 -16.85 -14.75
C SER A 539 -41.63 -16.33 -13.32
N GLN A 540 -40.47 -15.95 -12.77
CA GLN A 540 -40.41 -15.36 -11.44
C GLN A 540 -41.13 -14.00 -11.40
N GLY A 541 -41.09 -13.23 -12.49
CA GLY A 541 -41.81 -11.95 -12.71
C GLY A 541 -41.39 -10.78 -11.80
N THR A 542 -41.06 -11.07 -10.55
CA THR A 542 -40.67 -10.15 -9.48
C THR A 542 -39.32 -10.54 -8.90
N TRP A 543 -38.46 -9.54 -8.68
CA TRP A 543 -37.08 -9.72 -8.23
C TRP A 543 -36.75 -8.78 -7.09
N PRO A 544 -35.99 -9.22 -6.06
CA PRO A 544 -35.46 -8.31 -5.04
C PRO A 544 -34.72 -7.14 -5.70
N LEU A 545 -34.89 -5.92 -5.17
CA LEU A 545 -34.37 -4.70 -5.77
C LEU A 545 -32.86 -4.79 -6.06
N ILE A 546 -32.09 -5.41 -5.17
CA ILE A 546 -30.65 -5.61 -5.31
C ILE A 546 -30.26 -6.57 -6.46
N LEU A 547 -31.13 -7.54 -6.79
CA LEU A 547 -30.86 -8.55 -7.82
C LEU A 547 -31.39 -8.15 -9.21
N ALA A 548 -32.30 -7.18 -9.28
CA ALA A 548 -32.95 -6.79 -10.52
C ALA A 548 -32.00 -6.34 -11.65
N PRO A 549 -30.95 -5.52 -11.40
CA PRO A 549 -30.00 -5.14 -12.44
C PRO A 549 -29.24 -6.34 -13.02
N HIS A 550 -28.93 -7.33 -12.18
CA HIS A 550 -28.24 -8.54 -12.59
C HIS A 550 -29.13 -9.44 -13.46
N CYS A 551 -30.40 -9.59 -13.09
CA CYS A 551 -31.40 -10.29 -13.90
C CYS A 551 -31.57 -9.61 -15.27
N TRP A 552 -31.66 -8.27 -15.29
CA TRP A 552 -31.79 -7.50 -16.53
C TRP A 552 -30.59 -7.70 -17.46
N THR A 553 -29.38 -7.73 -16.89
CA THR A 553 -28.14 -8.01 -17.63
C THR A 553 -28.19 -9.39 -18.31
N LEU A 554 -28.57 -10.45 -17.59
CA LEU A 554 -28.68 -11.80 -18.17
C LEU A 554 -29.69 -11.87 -19.32
N LEU A 555 -30.84 -11.21 -19.17
CA LEU A 555 -31.87 -11.18 -20.21
C LEU A 555 -31.46 -10.33 -21.42
N LYS A 556 -30.60 -9.31 -21.23
CA LYS A 556 -30.03 -8.51 -22.32
C LYS A 556 -28.98 -9.29 -23.11
N GLU A 557 -28.16 -10.08 -22.42
CA GLU A 557 -27.19 -10.97 -23.09
C GLU A 557 -27.90 -12.04 -23.95
N ALA A 558 -29.00 -12.62 -23.46
CA ALA A 558 -29.80 -13.57 -24.24
C ALA A 558 -30.41 -12.91 -25.50
N GLU A 559 -30.92 -11.68 -25.37
CA GLU A 559 -31.43 -10.89 -26.49
C GLU A 559 -30.35 -10.54 -27.51
N GLN A 560 -29.15 -10.18 -27.06
CA GLN A 560 -28.01 -9.92 -27.95
C GLN A 560 -27.66 -11.14 -28.80
N ILE A 561 -27.71 -12.34 -28.22
CA ILE A 561 -27.46 -13.58 -28.96
C ILE A 561 -28.55 -13.83 -30.02
N ILE A 562 -29.83 -13.55 -29.70
CA ILE A 562 -30.93 -13.62 -30.67
C ILE A 562 -30.70 -12.59 -31.80
N SER A 563 -30.30 -11.37 -31.48
CA SER A 563 -30.04 -10.31 -32.47
C SER A 563 -28.89 -10.68 -33.40
N LEU A 564 -27.78 -11.20 -32.84
CA LEU A 564 -26.65 -11.69 -33.62
C LEU A 564 -27.05 -12.85 -34.55
N TYR A 565 -27.89 -13.77 -34.05
CA TYR A 565 -28.43 -14.85 -34.88
C TYR A 565 -29.37 -14.32 -35.99
N SER A 566 -30.27 -13.41 -35.64
CA SER A 566 -31.23 -12.78 -36.57
C SER A 566 -30.51 -12.09 -37.73
N ASN A 567 -29.51 -11.27 -37.41
CA ASN A 567 -28.70 -10.55 -38.40
C ASN A 567 -27.92 -11.51 -39.29
N ARG A 568 -27.42 -12.62 -38.74
CA ARG A 568 -26.65 -13.61 -39.48
C ARG A 568 -27.49 -14.40 -40.48
N TYR A 569 -28.75 -14.69 -40.16
CA TYR A 569 -29.62 -15.54 -40.99
C TYR A 569 -30.72 -14.77 -41.74
N GLY A 570 -30.77 -13.44 -41.60
CA GLY A 570 -31.80 -12.61 -42.24
C GLY A 570 -33.22 -12.90 -41.74
N VAL A 571 -33.37 -13.50 -40.56
CA VAL A 571 -34.67 -13.80 -39.94
C VAL A 571 -34.91 -12.79 -38.83
N ASN A 572 -36.05 -12.11 -38.86
CA ASN A 572 -36.36 -11.04 -37.92
C ASN A 572 -37.11 -11.61 -36.70
N TYR A 573 -36.37 -12.10 -35.70
CA TYR A 573 -36.94 -12.53 -34.42
C TYR A 573 -37.17 -11.30 -33.52
N LYS A 574 -38.37 -11.16 -32.96
CA LYS A 574 -38.80 -10.01 -32.14
C LYS A 574 -38.88 -10.34 -30.65
#